data_AF-A0A3C1XD78-F1
#
_entry.id   AF-A0A3C1XD78-F1
#
_cell.length_a   1.000
_cell.length_b   1.000
_cell.length_c   1.000
_cell.angle_alpha   90.00
_cell.angle_beta   90.00
_cell.angle_gamma   90.00
#
_symmetry.space_group_name_H-M   'P 1'
#
loop_
_entity.id
_entity.type
_entity.pdbx_description
1 polymer ?
#
loop_
_entity_poly.entity_id
_entity_poly.type
_entity_poly.pdbx_seq_one_letter_code
_entity_poly.pdbx_strand_id
1 'polypeptide(L)'
;YKKLDNGKYCYFEKFFDKAQDKWRQVTVTLNSKSRVAQAEAKNRLALKIEEKLRQGSFKEVPSVQKVFGEWRKIRDEELKASSVHTETWAFRKFLDNFGRRKISEIKGNEIQQFILGLN
;
A
#
# COMPACT_ATOMS: atom_id res chain seq x y z
N TYR A 1 9.31 13.10 25.62
CA TYR A 1 10.25 13.80 24.72
C TYR A 1 11.67 13.39 25.05
N LYS A 2 12.61 13.56 24.12
CA LYS A 2 14.05 13.36 24.31
C LYS A 2 14.77 14.68 24.03
N LYS A 3 15.69 15.11 24.91
CA LYS A 3 16.56 16.27 24.65
C LYS A 3 17.65 15.87 23.65
N LEU A 4 17.89 16.71 22.67
CA LEU A 4 18.92 16.54 21.64
C LEU A 4 20.18 17.34 22.03
N ASP A 5 21.32 16.97 21.43
CA ASP A 5 22.62 17.61 21.71
C ASP A 5 22.63 19.09 21.32
N ASN A 6 21.81 19.47 20.33
CA ASN A 6 21.59 20.86 19.92
C ASN A 6 20.65 21.66 20.84
N GLY A 7 20.29 21.12 22.01
CA GLY A 7 19.43 21.77 23.00
C GLY A 7 17.93 21.72 22.73
N LYS A 8 17.50 21.22 21.56
CA LYS A 8 16.07 21.06 21.21
C LYS A 8 15.47 19.80 21.84
N TYR A 9 14.14 19.72 21.82
CA TYR A 9 13.36 18.60 22.35
C TYR A 9 12.62 17.86 21.24
N CYS A 10 12.91 16.57 21.07
CA CYS A 10 12.23 15.69 20.13
C CYS A 10 11.06 14.99 20.83
N TYR A 11 9.85 15.29 20.38
CA TYR A 11 8.61 14.64 20.75
C TYR A 11 8.32 13.54 19.73
N PHE A 12 7.77 12.43 20.19
CA PHE A 12 7.48 11.29 19.33
C PHE A 12 6.24 10.56 19.82
N GLU A 13 5.55 9.94 18.88
CA GLU A 13 4.37 9.13 19.14
C GLU A 13 4.35 7.93 18.20
N LYS A 14 4.08 6.75 18.77
CA LYS A 14 3.94 5.51 18.01
C LYS A 14 2.48 5.32 17.64
N PHE A 15 2.22 4.91 16.42
CA PHE A 15 0.88 4.57 15.93
C PHE A 15 0.93 3.31 15.08
N PHE A 16 -0.20 2.61 14.98
CA PHE A 16 -0.33 1.44 14.14
C PHE A 16 -0.87 1.82 12.77
N ASP A 17 -0.08 1.58 11.73
CA ASP A 17 -0.47 1.82 10.34
C ASP A 17 -1.24 0.60 9.83
N LYS A 18 -2.58 0.64 9.92
CA LYS A 18 -3.46 -0.46 9.48
C LYS A 18 -3.29 -0.81 8.00
N ALA A 19 -2.94 0.17 7.16
CA ALA A 19 -2.77 -0.06 5.73
C ALA A 19 -1.50 -0.85 5.41
N GLN A 20 -0.46 -0.73 6.25
CA GLN A 20 0.82 -1.41 6.07
C GLN A 20 1.11 -2.49 7.12
N ASP A 21 0.12 -2.81 7.96
CA ASP A 21 0.16 -3.80 9.04
C ASP A 21 1.43 -3.72 9.91
N LYS A 22 1.82 -2.49 10.30
CA LYS A 22 3.05 -2.28 11.07
C LYS A 22 3.00 -1.07 12.00
N TRP A 23 3.78 -1.14 13.07
CA TRP A 23 4.02 -0.03 13.97
C TRP A 23 4.94 1.01 13.33
N ARG A 24 4.56 2.28 13.43
CA ARG A 24 5.33 3.43 12.94
C ARG A 24 5.44 4.49 14.03
N GLN A 25 6.38 5.41 13.85
CA GLN A 25 6.62 6.51 14.78
C GLN A 25 6.69 7.83 14.01
N VAL A 26 5.98 8.84 14.50
CA VAL A 26 6.13 10.23 14.06
C VAL A 26 6.94 11.01 15.08
N THR A 27 7.66 12.03 14.61
CA THR A 27 8.46 12.91 15.47
C THR A 27 8.24 14.38 15.14
N VAL A 28 8.40 15.24 16.14
CA VAL A 28 8.37 16.70 16.06
C VAL A 28 9.43 17.26 16.98
N THR A 29 10.24 18.20 16.49
CA THR A 29 11.28 18.86 17.29
C THR A 29 10.86 20.29 17.63
N LEU A 30 10.88 20.65 18.92
CA LEU A 30 10.60 22.00 19.40
C LEU A 30 11.76 22.52 20.27
N ASN A 31 11.84 23.84 20.45
CA ASN A 31 12.91 24.46 21.24
C ASN A 31 12.63 24.45 22.75
N SER A 32 11.42 24.06 23.18
CA SER A 32 11.00 24.13 24.58
C SER A 32 10.32 22.84 25.07
N LYS A 33 10.40 22.63 26.39
CA LYS A 33 9.71 21.58 27.15
C LYS A 33 8.50 22.09 27.95
N SER A 34 8.12 23.36 27.77
CA SER A 34 6.99 23.97 28.48
C SER A 34 5.68 23.23 28.20
N ARG A 35 4.70 23.34 29.12
CA ARG A 35 3.38 22.71 28.95
C ARG A 35 2.71 23.11 27.64
N VAL A 36 2.89 24.36 27.21
CA VAL A 36 2.41 24.88 25.92
C VAL A 36 3.08 24.16 24.75
N ALA A 37 4.42 24.04 24.77
CA ALA A 37 5.15 23.31 23.73
C ALA A 37 4.77 21.82 23.68
N GLN A 38 4.50 21.20 24.83
CA GLN A 38 4.02 19.82 24.87
C GLN A 38 2.63 19.67 24.25
N ALA A 39 1.70 20.60 24.53
CA ALA A 39 0.37 20.60 23.93
C ALA A 39 0.44 20.80 22.41
N GLU A 40 1.27 21.75 21.96
CA GLU A 40 1.53 21.98 20.55
C GLU A 40 2.14 20.74 19.87
N ALA A 41 3.11 20.08 20.52
CA ALA A 41 3.72 18.87 19.99
C ALA A 41 2.68 17.76 19.78
N LYS A 42 1.77 17.55 20.76
CA LYS A 42 0.68 16.58 20.64
C LYS A 42 -0.21 16.86 19.43
N ASN A 43 -0.62 18.12 19.24
CA ASN A 43 -1.45 18.50 18.08
C ASN A 43 -0.72 18.25 16.75
N ARG A 44 0.55 18.65 16.66
CA ARG A 44 1.37 18.44 15.45
C ARG A 44 1.60 16.94 15.16
N LEU A 45 1.78 16.12 16.19
CA LEU A 45 1.93 14.67 16.05
C LEU A 45 0.62 14.02 15.58
N ALA A 46 -0.52 14.39 16.15
CA ALA A 46 -1.84 13.91 15.73
C ALA A 46 -2.11 14.22 14.24
N LEU A 47 -1.86 15.47 13.81
CA LEU A 47 -2.01 15.86 12.40
C LEU A 47 -1.10 15.04 11.47
N LYS A 48 0.16 14.81 11.86
CA LYS A 48 1.07 13.95 11.09
C LYS A 48 0.59 12.51 11.01
N ILE A 49 0.01 11.96 12.09
CA ILE A 49 -0.55 10.61 12.11
C ILE A 49 -1.74 10.54 11.15
N GLU A 50 -2.68 11.49 11.22
CA GLU A 50 -3.82 11.56 10.32
C GLU A 50 -3.41 11.66 8.85
N GLU A 51 -2.43 12.50 8.53
CA GLU A 51 -1.91 12.63 7.17
C GLU A 51 -1.30 11.32 6.68
N LYS A 52 -0.54 10.61 7.53
CA LYS A 52 0.04 9.31 7.18
C LYS A 52 -1.00 8.22 6.98
N LEU A 53 -2.02 8.18 7.85
CA LEU A 53 -3.12 7.24 7.71
C LEU A 53 -3.95 7.52 6.45
N ARG A 54 -4.17 8.80 6.13
CA ARG A 54 -4.85 9.22 4.90
C ARG A 54 -4.04 8.89 3.64
N GLN A 55 -2.72 9.11 3.63
CA GLN A 55 -1.86 8.69 2.52
C GLN A 55 -1.87 7.16 2.33
N GLY A 56 -1.95 6.40 3.42
CA GLY A 56 -2.10 4.94 3.38
C GLY A 56 -3.42 4.46 2.80
N SER A 57 -4.53 5.20 2.98
CA SER A 57 -5.84 4.83 2.44
C SER A 57 -5.96 5.00 0.92
N PHE A 58 -5.07 5.76 0.27
CA PHE A 58 -5.13 6.05 -1.17
C PHE A 58 -4.54 4.98 -2.09
N LYS A 59 -3.98 3.88 -1.55
CA LYS A 59 -3.49 2.77 -2.38
C LYS A 59 -4.05 1.45 -1.89
N GLU A 60 -5.37 1.31 -1.95
CA GLU A 60 -5.94 -0.03 -1.98
C GLU A 60 -5.39 -0.73 -3.23
N VAL A 61 -4.54 -1.72 -3.02
CA VAL A 61 -3.97 -2.50 -4.11
C VAL A 61 -5.13 -3.22 -4.81
N PRO A 62 -5.36 -2.96 -6.11
CA PRO A 62 -6.49 -3.54 -6.83
C PRO A 62 -6.38 -5.07 -6.91
N SER A 63 -7.52 -5.72 -7.12
CA SER A 63 -7.56 -7.15 -7.44
C SER A 63 -6.93 -7.41 -8.81
N VAL A 64 -6.43 -8.63 -9.00
CA VAL A 64 -5.89 -9.08 -10.30
C VAL A 64 -6.92 -8.88 -11.41
N GLN A 65 -8.19 -9.22 -11.16
CA GLN A 65 -9.25 -9.06 -12.16
C GLN A 65 -9.49 -7.60 -12.54
N LYS A 66 -9.40 -6.66 -11.59
CA LYS A 66 -9.56 -5.24 -11.89
C LYS A 66 -8.42 -4.73 -12.77
N VAL A 67 -7.17 -5.06 -12.43
CA VAL A 67 -5.99 -4.68 -13.24
C VAL A 67 -6.02 -5.34 -14.62
N PHE A 68 -6.40 -6.61 -14.68
CA PHE A 68 -6.56 -7.32 -15.95
C PHE A 68 -7.58 -6.62 -16.85
N GLY A 69 -8.75 -6.24 -16.30
CA GLY A 69 -9.77 -5.53 -17.05
C GLY A 69 -9.32 -4.16 -17.57
N GLU A 70 -8.58 -3.39 -16.76
CA GLU A 70 -8.00 -2.11 -17.19
C GLU A 70 -6.95 -2.29 -18.28
N TRP A 71 -6.06 -3.29 -18.14
CA TRP A 71 -5.08 -3.64 -19.16
C TRP A 71 -5.74 -4.11 -20.46
N ARG A 72 -6.83 -4.89 -20.40
CA ARG A 72 -7.54 -5.36 -21.60
C ARG A 72 -8.12 -4.23 -22.44
N LYS A 73 -8.58 -3.14 -21.84
CA LYS A 73 -9.07 -1.98 -22.60
C LYS A 73 -8.02 -1.45 -23.57
N ILE A 74 -6.76 -1.45 -23.15
CA ILE A 74 -5.62 -1.01 -23.97
C ILE A 74 -5.22 -2.12 -24.94
N ARG A 75 -5.10 -3.36 -24.44
CA ARG A 75 -4.61 -4.49 -25.24
C ARG A 75 -5.55 -4.90 -26.37
N ASP A 76 -6.85 -4.78 -26.17
CA ASP A 76 -7.85 -5.15 -27.17
C ASP A 76 -7.84 -4.20 -28.38
N GLU A 77 -7.47 -2.93 -28.18
CA GLU A 77 -7.31 -1.94 -29.27
C GLU A 77 -6.10 -2.26 -30.16
N GLU A 78 -5.06 -2.90 -29.61
CA GLU A 78 -3.85 -3.28 -30.35
C GLU A 78 -4.01 -4.57 -31.17
N LEU A 79 -5.01 -5.40 -30.84
CA LEU A 79 -5.12 -6.77 -31.35
C LEU A 79 -6.24 -6.95 -32.36
N LYS A 80 -6.04 -7.93 -33.26
CA LYS A 80 -7.13 -8.47 -34.07
C LYS A 80 -8.13 -9.22 -33.19
N ALA A 81 -9.41 -9.15 -33.52
CA ALA A 81 -10.50 -9.78 -32.76
C ALA A 81 -10.32 -11.29 -32.53
N SER A 82 -9.73 -12.03 -33.48
CA SER A 82 -9.42 -13.45 -33.30
C SER A 82 -8.33 -13.70 -32.25
N SER A 83 -7.33 -12.83 -32.16
CA SER A 83 -6.26 -12.91 -31.16
C SER A 83 -6.76 -12.54 -29.75
N VAL A 84 -7.73 -11.62 -29.66
CA VAL A 84 -8.39 -11.23 -28.39
C VAL A 84 -8.98 -12.46 -27.70
N HIS A 85 -9.70 -13.30 -28.44
CA HIS A 85 -10.33 -14.51 -27.90
C HIS A 85 -9.29 -15.50 -27.35
N THR A 86 -8.26 -15.79 -28.15
CA THR A 86 -7.19 -16.73 -27.76
C THR A 86 -6.44 -16.26 -26.52
N GLU A 87 -6.04 -14.98 -26.45
CA GLU A 87 -5.37 -14.44 -25.27
C GLU A 87 -6.29 -14.47 -24.04
N THR A 88 -7.56 -14.05 -24.17
CA THR A 88 -8.51 -14.08 -23.05
C THR A 88 -8.69 -15.49 -22.50
N TRP A 89 -8.76 -16.47 -23.39
CA TRP A 89 -8.87 -17.87 -23.01
C TRP A 89 -7.62 -18.37 -22.28
N ALA A 90 -6.43 -17.97 -22.72
CA ALA A 90 -5.17 -18.32 -22.06
C ALA A 90 -5.10 -17.80 -20.61
N PHE A 91 -5.64 -16.61 -20.34
CA PHE A 91 -5.70 -16.05 -19.00
C PHE A 91 -6.82 -16.60 -18.11
N ARG A 92 -7.78 -17.36 -18.66
CA ARG A 92 -8.95 -17.86 -17.91
C ARG A 92 -8.55 -18.63 -16.65
N LYS A 93 -7.68 -19.65 -16.80
CA LYS A 93 -7.20 -20.45 -15.66
C LYS A 93 -6.48 -19.59 -14.61
N PHE A 94 -5.72 -18.59 -15.04
CA PHE A 94 -5.04 -17.68 -14.12
C PHE A 94 -6.04 -16.80 -13.36
N LEU A 95 -7.02 -16.24 -14.04
CA LEU A 95 -8.06 -15.41 -13.43
C LEU A 95 -8.99 -16.20 -12.51
N ASP A 96 -9.27 -17.46 -12.83
CA ASP A 96 -10.05 -18.34 -11.95
C ASP A 96 -9.32 -18.60 -10.62
N ASN A 97 -7.99 -18.72 -10.64
CA ASN A 97 -7.18 -18.96 -9.44
C ASN A 97 -6.85 -17.67 -8.65
N PHE A 98 -6.57 -16.57 -9.34
CA PHE A 98 -5.99 -15.36 -8.74
C PHE A 98 -6.86 -14.11 -8.87
N GLY A 99 -7.89 -14.10 -9.73
CA GLY A 99 -8.64 -12.91 -10.14
C GLY A 99 -9.26 -12.11 -8.98
N ARG A 100 -9.79 -12.81 -7.97
CA ARG A 100 -10.45 -12.19 -6.81
C ARG A 100 -9.47 -11.63 -5.77
N ARG A 101 -8.19 -12.02 -5.83
CA ARG A 101 -7.17 -11.66 -4.83
C ARG A 101 -6.55 -10.31 -5.16
N LYS A 102 -6.13 -9.58 -4.14
CA LYS A 102 -5.32 -8.37 -4.34
C LYS A 102 -3.94 -8.76 -4.85
N ILE A 103 -3.36 -7.96 -5.73
CA ILE A 103 -2.02 -8.24 -6.27
C ILE A 103 -0.99 -8.38 -5.14
N SER A 104 -1.12 -7.60 -4.07
CA SER A 104 -0.26 -7.64 -2.90
C SER A 104 -0.31 -8.96 -2.12
N GLU A 105 -1.36 -9.76 -2.29
CA GLU A 105 -1.57 -11.01 -1.55
C GLU A 105 -1.00 -12.21 -2.29
N ILE A 106 -0.57 -12.06 -3.55
CA ILE A 106 -0.08 -13.16 -4.38
C ILE A 106 1.42 -13.26 -4.21
N LYS A 107 1.88 -14.41 -3.73
CA LYS A 107 3.30 -14.67 -3.51
C LYS A 107 3.93 -15.34 -4.73
N GLY A 108 5.23 -15.12 -4.92
CA GLY A 108 5.97 -15.70 -6.07
C GLY A 108 5.93 -17.23 -6.11
N ASN A 109 5.96 -17.89 -4.95
CA ASN A 109 5.85 -19.35 -4.87
C ASN A 109 4.49 -19.87 -5.36
N GLU A 110 3.40 -19.14 -5.15
CA GLU A 110 2.07 -19.52 -5.64
C GLU A 110 1.99 -19.43 -7.16
N ILE A 111 2.60 -18.40 -7.76
CA ILE A 111 2.70 -18.28 -9.21
C ILE A 111 3.57 -19.40 -9.78
N GLN A 112 4.68 -19.72 -9.13
CA GLN A 112 5.55 -20.83 -9.53
C GLN A 112 4.79 -22.17 -9.51
N GLN A 113 4.06 -22.46 -8.44
CA GLN A 113 3.26 -23.69 -8.34
C GLN A 113 2.15 -23.73 -9.40
N PHE A 114 1.49 -22.61 -9.66
CA PHE A 114 0.52 -22.51 -10.74
C PHE A 114 1.14 -22.85 -12.09
N ILE A 115 2.29 -22.26 -12.44
CA ILE A 115 2.98 -22.52 -13.71
C ILE A 115 3.40 -23.98 -13.83
N LEU A 116 3.98 -24.56 -12.78
CA LEU A 116 4.40 -25.97 -12.78
C LEU A 116 3.20 -26.93 -12.93
N GLY A 117 2.03 -26.56 -12.42
CA GLY A 117 0.78 -27.32 -12.56
C GLY A 117 0.03 -27.08 -13.87
N LEU A 118 0.56 -26.30 -14.81
CA LEU A 118 0.00 -26.15 -16.17
C LEU A 118 0.48 -27.25 -17.13
N ASN A 119 1.48 -28.05 -16.73
CA ASN A 119 1.98 -29.20 -17.49
C ASN A 119 0.99 -30.37 -17.51
#